data_AF-A0A8H2M3E3-F1
#
_entry.id   AF-A0A8H2M3E3-F1
#
_cell.length_a   1.000
_cell.length_b   1.000
_cell.length_c   1.000
_cell.angle_alpha   90.00
_cell.angle_beta   90.00
_cell.angle_gamma   90.00
#
_symmetry.space_group_name_H-M   'P 1'
#
loop_
_entity.id
_entity.type
_entity.pdbx_description
1 polymer ?
#
loop_
_entity_poly.entity_id
_entity_poly.type
_entity_poly.pdbx_seq_one_letter_code
_entity_poly.pdbx_strand_id
1 'polypeptide(L)'
;MKKEKIAGALLLCLWLAFVSPILGQRMAVEKNYRAYETLVNYEDFKSQAFAQGQSVQDYFKELAQAGATTVTVGEATINSLKVDPESTIETSMNGINLRVKGSRQELAFIKEGLKCLKEEREIKDLGPGEIEIQGKAKDLVLVRKEATNLIKDKMSDRGEKTSILEYVGLGYQKDLVESLKAIPNLNVNLTPTFIAGVQDDEKSMDRFMASLEDLSRGQHFVLFPGNTLYGAGLDKPQDLQDRFAQFLAEKNLALVLMEDITQRGNMPLKGGEDFIKRSDVKKARCLITWDFLQKHYDYEIPFHHHGEELTNVYYRAISERNMAMVMTKPFMKNNLTLPDSQVYAHVLGSLNQRLENMHYQKGQVQGMDNFKVAEVYKILPSILTVLGGSSS
;
A
#
# COMPACT_ATOMS: atom_id res chain seq x y z
N MET A 1 24.10 37.23 38.67
CA MET A 1 23.74 35.92 39.27
C MET A 1 22.27 35.75 39.70
N LYS A 2 21.67 36.55 40.60
CA LYS A 2 20.26 36.32 41.03
C LYS A 2 19.21 36.67 39.95
N LYS A 3 19.41 37.77 39.20
CA LYS A 3 18.47 38.23 38.16
C LYS A 3 18.47 37.35 36.90
N GLU A 4 19.63 36.85 36.47
CA GLU A 4 19.74 35.94 35.30
C GLU A 4 19.07 34.60 35.56
N LYS A 5 19.17 34.06 36.78
CA LYS A 5 18.46 32.83 37.18
C LYS A 5 16.95 33.00 37.19
N ILE A 6 16.45 34.18 37.59
CA ILE A 6 15.02 34.51 37.57
C ILE A 6 14.53 34.70 36.13
N ALA A 7 15.31 35.37 35.27
CA ALA A 7 14.99 35.53 33.86
C ALA A 7 15.00 34.19 33.11
N GLY A 8 15.97 33.32 33.38
CA GLY A 8 16.02 31.97 32.83
C GLY A 8 14.85 31.09 33.27
N ALA A 9 14.44 31.17 34.54
CA ALA A 9 13.25 30.47 35.04
C ALA A 9 11.96 30.98 34.38
N LEU A 10 11.82 32.29 34.18
CA LEU A 10 10.68 32.88 33.48
C LEU A 10 10.61 32.46 32.01
N LEU A 11 11.75 32.42 31.32
CA LEU A 11 11.84 31.93 29.94
C LEU A 11 11.48 30.45 29.83
N LEU A 12 11.93 29.62 30.78
CA LEU A 12 11.57 28.20 30.83
C LEU A 12 10.07 28.02 31.11
N CYS A 13 9.49 28.79 32.02
CA CYS A 13 8.06 28.75 32.30
C CYS A 13 7.22 29.21 31.10
N LEU A 14 7.63 30.26 30.40
CA LEU A 14 6.99 30.72 29.16
C LEU A 14 7.09 29.66 28.05
N TRP A 15 8.25 29.01 27.93
CA TRP A 15 8.44 27.91 26.97
C TRP A 15 7.56 26.69 27.31
N LEU A 16 7.52 26.26 28.57
CA LEU A 16 6.66 25.16 29.02
C LEU A 16 5.17 25.50 28.89
N ALA A 17 4.76 26.72 29.21
CA ALA A 17 3.38 27.19 29.05
C ALA A 17 2.94 27.24 27.57
N PHE A 18 3.88 27.29 26.64
CA PHE A 18 3.61 27.28 25.20
C PHE A 18 3.67 25.88 24.59
N VAL A 19 4.62 25.06 25.04
CA VAL A 19 4.81 23.68 24.59
C VAL A 19 3.72 22.75 25.16
N SER A 20 3.26 23.00 26.39
CA SER A 20 2.24 22.18 27.05
C SER A 20 0.87 22.19 26.35
N PRO A 21 0.33 23.33 25.87
CA PRO A 21 -0.88 23.34 25.05
C PRO A 21 -0.71 22.63 23.71
N ILE A 22 0.45 22.75 23.05
CA ILE A 22 0.73 22.08 21.77
C ILE A 22 0.83 20.56 21.97
N LEU A 23 1.54 20.11 23.00
CA LEU A 23 1.60 18.71 23.41
C LEU A 23 0.22 18.19 23.84
N GLY A 24 -0.53 18.96 24.62
CA GLY A 24 -1.87 18.59 25.08
C GLY A 24 -2.87 18.46 23.95
N GLN A 25 -2.86 19.39 22.99
CA GLN A 25 -3.68 19.30 21.78
C GLN A 25 -3.25 18.12 20.90
N ARG A 26 -1.94 17.91 20.72
CA ARG A 26 -1.42 16.76 19.98
C ARG A 26 -1.81 15.43 20.63
N MET A 27 -1.69 15.32 21.96
CA MET A 27 -2.09 14.15 22.72
C MET A 27 -3.62 13.94 22.67
N ALA A 28 -4.42 15.00 22.69
CA ALA A 28 -5.87 14.91 22.57
C ALA A 28 -6.32 14.43 21.18
N VAL A 29 -5.65 14.92 20.13
CA VAL A 29 -5.81 14.45 18.75
C VAL A 29 -5.38 12.97 18.67
N GLU A 30 -4.16 12.62 19.04
CA GLU A 30 -3.63 11.24 19.01
C GLU A 30 -4.47 10.24 19.83
N LYS A 31 -5.08 10.67 20.94
CA LYS A 31 -5.98 9.83 21.74
C LYS A 31 -7.26 9.45 20.99
N ASN A 32 -7.73 10.28 20.07
CA ASN A 32 -8.90 10.01 19.23
C ASN A 32 -8.58 9.10 18.01
N TYR A 33 -7.30 8.88 17.69
CA TYR A 33 -6.85 8.04 16.57
C TYR A 33 -6.16 6.74 17.03
N ARG A 34 -6.53 6.20 18.20
CA ARG A 34 -6.03 4.89 18.67
C ARG A 34 -6.68 3.71 17.95
N ALA A 35 -6.90 3.83 16.64
CA ALA A 35 -7.34 2.75 15.78
C ALA A 35 -6.13 2.24 14.98
N TYR A 36 -6.05 0.93 14.74
CA TYR A 36 -4.99 0.37 13.89
C TYR A 36 -5.50 -0.76 13.01
N GLU A 37 -4.81 -0.99 11.89
CA GLU A 37 -5.07 -2.10 10.99
C GLU A 37 -3.84 -2.95 10.68
N THR A 38 -4.08 -4.24 10.52
CA THR A 38 -3.13 -5.24 10.04
C THR A 38 -3.58 -5.68 8.64
N LEU A 39 -2.80 -5.27 7.65
CA LEU A 39 -3.13 -5.43 6.24
C LEU A 39 -2.40 -6.64 5.67
N VAL A 40 -3.08 -7.44 4.88
CA VAL A 40 -2.48 -8.51 4.07
C VAL A 40 -2.80 -8.25 2.60
N ASN A 41 -1.83 -8.46 1.70
CA ASN A 41 -2.05 -8.28 0.28
C ASN A 41 -2.58 -9.57 -0.36
N TYR A 42 -3.65 -9.47 -1.15
CA TYR A 42 -4.27 -10.61 -1.80
C TYR A 42 -3.28 -11.40 -2.67
N GLU A 43 -2.53 -10.71 -3.53
CA GLU A 43 -1.60 -11.32 -4.49
C GLU A 43 -0.41 -11.98 -3.79
N ASP A 44 0.10 -11.39 -2.71
CA ASP A 44 1.19 -11.98 -1.94
C ASP A 44 0.75 -13.29 -1.24
N PHE A 45 -0.46 -13.30 -0.65
CA PHE A 45 -0.94 -14.42 0.18
C PHE A 45 -1.73 -15.50 -0.58
N LYS A 46 -2.31 -15.21 -1.76
CA LYS A 46 -2.99 -16.24 -2.57
C LYS A 46 -2.04 -17.39 -2.95
N SER A 47 -0.77 -17.06 -3.22
CA SER A 47 0.27 -18.04 -3.50
C SER A 47 0.50 -19.02 -2.35
N GLN A 48 0.33 -18.55 -1.10
CA GLN A 48 0.47 -19.38 0.10
C GLN A 48 -0.72 -20.32 0.26
N ALA A 49 -1.93 -19.90 -0.10
CA ALA A 49 -3.10 -20.77 -0.14
C ALA A 49 -2.87 -21.94 -1.11
N PHE A 50 -2.41 -21.64 -2.34
CA PHE A 50 -2.09 -22.68 -3.33
C PHE A 50 -0.99 -23.63 -2.87
N ALA A 51 0.06 -23.11 -2.21
CA ALA A 51 1.14 -23.93 -1.66
C ALA A 51 0.65 -24.93 -0.58
N GLN A 52 -0.44 -24.60 0.13
CA GLN A 52 -1.07 -25.51 1.09
C GLN A 52 -2.16 -26.41 0.49
N GLY A 53 -2.48 -26.25 -0.80
CA GLY A 53 -3.57 -26.99 -1.45
C GLY A 53 -4.96 -26.67 -0.87
N GLN A 54 -5.13 -25.50 -0.24
CA GLN A 54 -6.39 -25.03 0.33
C GLN A 54 -7.05 -23.98 -0.56
N SER A 55 -8.35 -23.77 -0.38
CA SER A 55 -9.05 -22.70 -1.07
C SER A 55 -8.53 -21.33 -0.59
N VAL A 56 -8.47 -20.36 -1.51
CA VAL A 56 -8.05 -18.99 -1.16
C VAL A 56 -8.97 -18.40 -0.10
N GLN A 57 -10.28 -18.65 -0.19
CA GLN A 57 -11.26 -18.14 0.78
C GLN A 57 -11.02 -18.69 2.19
N ASP A 58 -10.75 -20.00 2.33
CA ASP A 58 -10.45 -20.61 3.63
C ASP A 58 -9.16 -20.03 4.22
N TYR A 59 -8.12 -19.84 3.40
CA TYR A 59 -6.88 -19.27 3.87
C TYR A 59 -7.04 -17.83 4.37
N PHE A 60 -7.76 -16.97 3.65
CA PHE A 60 -8.02 -15.61 4.12
C PHE A 60 -8.92 -15.56 5.37
N LYS A 61 -9.79 -16.55 5.55
CA LYS A 61 -10.55 -16.73 6.81
C LYS A 61 -9.62 -17.09 7.96
N GLU A 62 -8.63 -17.96 7.75
CA GLU A 62 -7.62 -18.27 8.76
C GLU A 62 -6.74 -17.05 9.07
N LEU A 63 -6.34 -16.25 8.08
CA LEU A 63 -5.59 -15.01 8.29
C LEU A 63 -6.40 -13.98 9.11
N ALA A 64 -7.70 -13.86 8.86
CA ALA A 64 -8.58 -13.01 9.65
C ALA A 64 -8.63 -13.47 11.12
N GLN A 65 -8.73 -14.78 11.35
CA GLN A 65 -8.68 -15.38 12.69
C GLN A 65 -7.31 -15.21 13.36
N ALA A 66 -6.23 -15.28 12.59
CA ALA A 66 -4.87 -15.04 13.03
C ALA A 66 -4.61 -13.57 13.44
N GLY A 67 -5.50 -12.66 13.04
CA GLY A 67 -5.46 -11.28 13.50
C GLY A 67 -5.30 -10.24 12.41
N ALA A 68 -5.28 -10.62 11.12
CA ALA A 68 -5.44 -9.67 10.02
C ALA A 68 -6.80 -8.94 10.14
N THR A 69 -6.85 -7.65 9.80
CA THR A 69 -8.09 -6.87 9.78
C THR A 69 -8.56 -6.57 8.39
N THR A 70 -7.63 -6.46 7.44
CA THR A 70 -7.93 -5.92 6.12
C THR A 70 -7.13 -6.67 5.05
N VAL A 71 -7.81 -7.13 4.01
CA VAL A 71 -7.17 -7.61 2.78
C VAL A 71 -7.13 -6.48 1.75
N THR A 72 -5.96 -6.20 1.20
CA THR A 72 -5.82 -5.26 0.08
C THR A 72 -5.87 -6.00 -1.24
N VAL A 73 -6.75 -5.56 -2.14
CA VAL A 73 -6.96 -6.17 -3.47
C VAL A 73 -6.59 -5.17 -4.55
N GLY A 74 -5.61 -5.53 -5.38
CA GLY A 74 -5.21 -4.76 -6.55
C GLY A 74 -6.16 -4.96 -7.73
N GLU A 75 -6.10 -4.07 -8.72
CA GLU A 75 -6.70 -4.39 -10.02
C GLU A 75 -5.97 -5.58 -10.64
N ALA A 76 -6.73 -6.47 -11.26
CA ALA A 76 -6.18 -7.57 -12.02
C ALA A 76 -5.39 -7.03 -13.22
N THR A 77 -4.35 -7.77 -13.58
CA THR A 77 -3.50 -7.58 -14.74
C THR A 77 -3.48 -8.87 -15.55
N ILE A 78 -3.12 -8.81 -16.84
CA ILE A 78 -2.98 -10.05 -17.64
C ILE A 78 -1.93 -10.97 -16.99
N ASN A 79 -0.85 -10.41 -16.45
CA ASN A 79 0.17 -11.17 -15.75
C ASN A 79 -0.36 -11.85 -14.49
N SER A 80 -1.16 -11.14 -13.66
CA SER A 80 -1.74 -11.75 -12.46
C SER A 80 -2.75 -12.86 -12.78
N LEU A 81 -3.48 -12.73 -13.90
CA LEU A 81 -4.38 -13.79 -14.38
C LEU A 81 -3.58 -14.97 -14.92
N LYS A 82 -2.49 -14.73 -15.66
CA LYS A 82 -1.63 -15.78 -16.22
C LYS A 82 -0.99 -16.68 -15.16
N VAL A 83 -0.65 -16.12 -13.99
CA VAL A 83 -0.05 -16.89 -12.89
C VAL A 83 -1.08 -17.49 -11.94
N ASP A 84 -2.37 -17.21 -12.15
CA ASP A 84 -3.45 -17.74 -11.33
C ASP A 84 -3.83 -19.16 -11.82
N PRO A 85 -3.72 -20.20 -10.98
CA PRO A 85 -4.05 -21.57 -11.36
C PRO A 85 -5.52 -21.78 -11.77
N GLU A 86 -6.43 -20.88 -11.35
CA GLU A 86 -7.85 -20.95 -11.67
C GLU A 86 -8.18 -20.25 -13.01
N SER A 87 -7.23 -19.51 -13.59
CA SER A 87 -7.38 -18.78 -14.84
C SER A 87 -6.91 -19.61 -16.03
N THR A 88 -7.51 -19.36 -17.19
CA THR A 88 -7.11 -20.01 -18.46
C THR A 88 -6.23 -19.12 -19.33
N ILE A 89 -5.78 -17.99 -18.78
CA ILE A 89 -5.00 -17.01 -19.51
C ILE A 89 -3.58 -17.51 -19.82
N GLU A 90 -3.25 -17.54 -21.11
CA GLU A 90 -1.89 -17.72 -21.61
C GLU A 90 -1.49 -16.53 -22.48
N THR A 91 -0.22 -16.14 -22.44
CA THR A 91 0.30 -15.05 -23.28
C THR A 91 1.48 -15.49 -24.13
N SER A 92 1.60 -14.86 -25.30
CA SER A 92 2.78 -15.01 -26.17
C SER A 92 3.00 -13.73 -26.98
N MET A 93 4.23 -13.53 -27.45
CA MET A 93 4.56 -12.38 -28.31
C MET A 93 4.54 -12.78 -29.78
N ASN A 94 3.84 -12.00 -30.61
CA ASN A 94 3.94 -12.06 -32.07
C ASN A 94 4.62 -10.78 -32.58
N GLY A 95 5.95 -10.84 -32.76
CA GLY A 95 6.76 -9.66 -33.02
C GLY A 95 6.73 -8.70 -31.83
N ILE A 96 6.00 -7.59 -31.97
CA ILE A 96 5.74 -6.63 -30.87
C ILE A 96 4.33 -6.74 -30.30
N ASN A 97 3.43 -7.48 -30.95
CA ASN A 97 2.05 -7.65 -30.50
C ASN A 97 1.96 -8.69 -29.38
N LEU A 98 1.01 -8.48 -28.47
CA LEU A 98 0.71 -9.41 -27.39
C LEU A 98 -0.47 -10.29 -27.81
N ARG A 99 -0.26 -11.60 -27.90
CA ARG A 99 -1.35 -12.56 -28.04
C ARG A 99 -1.77 -13.06 -26.67
N VAL A 100 -3.08 -13.15 -26.48
CA VAL A 100 -3.69 -13.63 -25.24
C VAL A 100 -4.72 -14.69 -25.60
N LYS A 101 -4.56 -15.87 -25.00
CA LYS A 101 -5.53 -16.95 -25.06
C LYS A 101 -6.25 -17.07 -23.73
N GLY A 102 -7.51 -17.50 -23.76
CA GLY A 102 -8.29 -17.79 -22.55
C GLY A 102 -9.78 -17.87 -22.81
N SER A 103 -10.57 -17.90 -21.75
CA SER A 103 -12.02 -17.99 -21.82
C SER A 103 -12.63 -16.69 -22.39
N ARG A 104 -13.84 -16.79 -22.95
CA ARG A 104 -14.55 -15.60 -23.48
C ARG A 104 -14.75 -14.51 -22.41
N GLN A 105 -14.98 -14.91 -21.16
CA GLN A 105 -15.20 -13.98 -20.05
C GLN A 105 -13.91 -13.24 -19.70
N GLU A 106 -12.79 -13.95 -19.54
CA GLU A 106 -11.49 -13.32 -19.24
C GLU A 106 -11.03 -12.42 -20.38
N LEU A 107 -11.20 -12.84 -21.65
CA LEU A 107 -10.85 -12.02 -22.80
C LEU A 107 -11.71 -10.76 -22.90
N ALA A 108 -13.01 -10.85 -22.57
CA ALA A 108 -13.88 -9.68 -22.51
C ALA A 108 -13.45 -8.71 -21.38
N PHE A 109 -13.10 -9.25 -20.21
CA PHE A 109 -12.55 -8.48 -19.09
C PHE A 109 -11.26 -7.74 -19.48
N ILE A 110 -10.33 -8.42 -20.16
CA ILE A 110 -9.09 -7.80 -20.66
C ILE A 110 -9.41 -6.68 -21.66
N LYS A 111 -10.29 -6.91 -22.64
CA LYS A 111 -10.68 -5.88 -23.62
C LYS A 111 -11.26 -4.63 -22.95
N GLU A 112 -12.10 -4.81 -21.94
CA GLU A 112 -12.67 -3.69 -21.18
C GLU A 112 -11.59 -2.93 -20.41
N GLY A 113 -10.73 -3.64 -19.68
CA GLY A 113 -9.67 -3.05 -18.87
C GLY A 113 -8.67 -2.22 -19.69
N LEU A 114 -8.37 -2.65 -20.92
CA LEU A 114 -7.44 -1.94 -21.82
C LEU A 114 -8.00 -0.62 -22.38
N LYS A 115 -9.28 -0.28 -22.19
CA LYS A 115 -9.83 1.02 -22.58
C LYS A 115 -9.24 2.21 -21.81
N CYS A 116 -8.63 1.95 -20.65
CA CYS A 116 -7.92 2.94 -19.85
C CYS A 116 -6.48 3.19 -20.33
N LEU A 117 -6.04 2.60 -21.44
CA LEU A 117 -4.75 2.94 -22.03
C LEU A 117 -4.73 4.39 -22.55
N LYS A 118 -3.58 5.06 -22.40
CA LYS A 118 -3.36 6.43 -22.92
C LYS A 118 -3.44 6.49 -24.43
N GLU A 119 -2.94 5.43 -25.07
CA GLU A 119 -3.01 5.26 -26.51
C GLU A 119 -3.85 4.01 -26.78
N GLU A 120 -4.94 4.16 -27.53
CA GLU A 120 -5.79 3.03 -27.90
C GLU A 120 -5.00 1.99 -28.70
N ARG A 121 -5.42 0.73 -28.57
CA ARG A 121 -4.82 -0.42 -29.25
C ARG A 121 -5.87 -1.10 -30.10
N GLU A 122 -5.50 -1.45 -31.32
CA GLU A 122 -6.30 -2.39 -32.11
C GLU A 122 -6.25 -3.77 -31.45
N ILE A 123 -7.41 -4.37 -31.20
CA ILE A 123 -7.52 -5.74 -30.67
C ILE A 123 -8.22 -6.59 -31.72
N LYS A 124 -7.48 -7.56 -32.28
CA LYS A 124 -7.97 -8.49 -33.31
C LYS A 124 -8.41 -9.79 -32.65
N ASP A 125 -9.63 -10.23 -32.95
CA ASP A 125 -10.08 -11.57 -32.60
C ASP A 125 -9.49 -12.58 -33.59
N LEU A 126 -8.69 -13.53 -33.10
CA LEU A 126 -8.03 -14.55 -33.93
C LEU A 126 -8.79 -15.88 -33.99
N GLY A 127 -9.88 -16.00 -33.23
CA GLY A 127 -10.70 -17.20 -33.16
C GLY A 127 -11.37 -17.35 -31.79
N PRO A 128 -12.08 -18.47 -31.55
CA PRO A 128 -12.66 -18.73 -30.24
C PRO A 128 -11.54 -18.90 -29.20
N GLY A 129 -11.45 -17.93 -28.28
CA GLY A 129 -10.53 -17.99 -27.15
C GLY A 129 -9.13 -17.42 -27.40
N GLU A 130 -8.92 -16.61 -28.45
CA GLU A 130 -7.65 -15.94 -28.69
C GLU A 130 -7.84 -14.52 -29.27
N ILE A 131 -7.09 -13.57 -28.71
CA ILE A 131 -7.01 -12.19 -29.20
C ILE A 131 -5.54 -11.79 -29.44
N GLU A 132 -5.31 -10.90 -30.39
CA GLU A 132 -4.04 -10.22 -30.57
C GLU A 132 -4.22 -8.72 -30.31
N ILE A 133 -3.46 -8.21 -29.35
CA ILE A 133 -3.43 -6.81 -28.96
C ILE A 133 -2.23 -6.17 -29.65
N GLN A 134 -2.48 -5.10 -30.41
CA GLN A 134 -1.44 -4.32 -31.05
C GLN A 134 -0.45 -3.80 -30.01
N GLY A 135 0.83 -4.13 -30.18
CA GLY A 135 1.90 -3.57 -29.35
C GLY A 135 2.62 -2.43 -30.06
N LYS A 136 3.33 -1.62 -29.27
CA LYS A 136 4.25 -0.58 -29.75
C LYS A 136 5.67 -0.92 -29.32
N ALA A 137 6.68 -0.38 -30.00
CA ALA A 137 8.08 -0.64 -29.66
C ALA A 137 8.41 -0.27 -28.19
N LYS A 138 7.79 0.79 -27.67
CA LYS A 138 7.93 1.22 -26.27
C LYS A 138 7.24 0.29 -25.26
N ASP A 139 6.37 -0.61 -25.72
CA ASP A 139 5.68 -1.56 -24.85
C ASP A 139 6.58 -2.77 -24.54
N LEU A 140 7.67 -2.97 -25.27
CA LEU A 140 8.56 -4.11 -25.07
C LEU A 140 9.30 -4.02 -23.73
N VAL A 141 9.15 -5.07 -22.93
CA VAL A 141 9.88 -5.27 -21.69
C VAL A 141 10.73 -6.53 -21.83
N LEU A 142 11.94 -6.51 -21.25
CA LEU A 142 12.85 -7.65 -21.25
C LEU A 142 12.89 -8.26 -19.85
N VAL A 143 12.44 -9.50 -19.73
CA VAL A 143 12.54 -10.29 -18.50
C VAL A 143 13.78 -11.17 -18.61
N ARG A 144 14.79 -10.90 -17.78
CA ARG A 144 16.01 -11.72 -17.74
C ARG A 144 15.76 -12.94 -16.86
N LYS A 145 15.83 -14.13 -17.47
CA LYS A 145 15.94 -15.40 -16.75
C LYS A 145 17.37 -15.90 -16.92
N GLU A 146 18.01 -16.31 -15.84
CA GLU A 146 19.32 -16.94 -15.92
C GLU A 146 19.15 -18.36 -16.48
N ALA A 147 19.73 -18.62 -17.65
CA ALA A 147 19.77 -19.96 -18.19
C ALA A 147 21.03 -20.64 -17.67
N THR A 148 20.88 -21.70 -16.88
CA THR A 148 22.00 -22.52 -16.40
C THR A 148 22.00 -23.90 -17.05
N ASN A 149 23.17 -24.53 -17.17
CA ASN A 149 23.24 -25.96 -17.49
C ASN A 149 22.70 -26.81 -16.30
N LEU A 150 22.63 -28.13 -16.47
CA LEU A 150 22.15 -29.05 -15.41
C LEU A 150 23.02 -29.04 -14.14
N ILE A 151 24.23 -28.50 -14.21
CA ILE A 151 25.20 -28.37 -13.11
C ILE A 151 25.22 -26.92 -12.56
N LYS A 152 24.27 -26.08 -13.01
CA LYS A 152 24.11 -24.66 -12.63
C LYS A 152 25.17 -23.68 -13.18
N ASP A 153 25.98 -24.06 -14.17
CA ASP A 153 26.84 -23.09 -14.86
C ASP A 153 26.00 -22.18 -15.76
N LYS A 154 26.29 -20.88 -15.74
CA LYS A 154 25.59 -19.88 -16.54
C LYS A 154 25.86 -20.10 -18.04
N MET A 155 24.81 -20.32 -18.82
CA MET A 155 24.85 -20.56 -20.27
C MET A 155 24.38 -19.34 -21.08
N SER A 156 23.41 -18.57 -20.59
CA SER A 156 22.92 -17.35 -21.25
C SER A 156 22.21 -16.43 -20.26
N ASP A 157 22.19 -15.13 -20.58
CA ASP A 157 21.43 -14.08 -19.88
C ASP A 157 20.41 -13.39 -20.80
N ARG A 158 20.16 -13.94 -22.00
CA ARG A 158 19.22 -13.35 -22.95
C ARG A 158 17.80 -13.41 -22.38
N GLY A 159 17.23 -12.22 -22.17
CA GLY A 159 15.89 -12.07 -21.64
C GLY A 159 14.80 -12.43 -22.65
N GLU A 160 13.68 -12.92 -22.11
CA GLU A 160 12.43 -13.13 -22.83
C GLU A 160 11.75 -11.78 -23.07
N LYS A 161 11.29 -11.55 -24.31
CA LYS A 161 10.48 -10.35 -24.63
C LYS A 161 9.06 -10.57 -24.12
N THR A 162 8.54 -9.59 -23.41
CA THR A 162 7.15 -9.50 -22.95
C THR A 162 6.64 -8.08 -23.23
N SER A 163 5.37 -7.82 -22.94
CA SER A 163 4.73 -6.53 -23.12
C SER A 163 4.41 -5.90 -21.76
N ILE A 164 4.64 -4.60 -21.62
CA ILE A 164 4.20 -3.81 -20.47
C ILE A 164 2.68 -3.86 -20.27
N LEU A 165 1.93 -4.14 -21.36
CA LEU A 165 0.48 -4.34 -21.32
C LEU A 165 0.07 -5.54 -20.45
N GLU A 166 0.99 -6.46 -20.14
CA GLU A 166 0.69 -7.54 -19.21
C GLU A 166 0.54 -7.06 -17.76
N TYR A 167 1.03 -5.86 -17.43
CA TYR A 167 1.14 -5.36 -16.04
C TYR A 167 0.22 -4.16 -15.75
N VAL A 168 -0.54 -3.68 -16.73
CA VAL A 168 -1.49 -2.57 -16.54
C VAL A 168 -2.72 -3.05 -15.77
N GLY A 169 -3.32 -2.18 -14.95
CA GLY A 169 -4.57 -2.47 -14.27
C GLY A 169 -5.74 -2.60 -15.26
N LEU A 170 -6.53 -3.66 -15.10
CA LEU A 170 -7.70 -3.97 -15.92
C LEU A 170 -9.03 -3.72 -15.19
N GLY A 171 -9.00 -3.32 -13.92
CA GLY A 171 -10.14 -3.32 -13.01
C GLY A 171 -10.15 -4.52 -12.06
N TYR A 172 -11.24 -4.69 -11.31
CA TYR A 172 -11.35 -5.69 -10.25
C TYR A 172 -12.20 -6.89 -10.70
N GLN A 173 -11.83 -8.08 -10.26
CA GLN A 173 -12.66 -9.26 -10.40
C GLN A 173 -13.78 -9.22 -9.35
N LYS A 174 -15.02 -8.96 -9.78
CA LYS A 174 -16.16 -8.75 -8.88
C LYS A 174 -16.41 -9.95 -7.95
N ASP A 175 -16.43 -11.16 -8.51
CA ASP A 175 -16.71 -12.38 -7.76
C ASP A 175 -15.64 -12.62 -6.67
N LEU A 176 -14.37 -12.31 -6.97
CA LEU A 176 -13.29 -12.34 -5.99
C LEU A 176 -13.50 -11.34 -4.86
N VAL A 177 -13.84 -10.09 -5.18
CA VAL A 177 -14.04 -9.05 -4.16
C VAL A 177 -15.22 -9.41 -3.26
N GLU A 178 -16.32 -9.90 -3.82
CA GLU A 178 -17.50 -10.32 -3.05
C GLU A 178 -17.22 -11.57 -2.18
N SER A 179 -16.42 -12.52 -2.67
CA SER A 179 -16.06 -13.71 -1.87
C SER A 179 -15.20 -13.36 -0.65
N LEU A 180 -14.31 -12.38 -0.78
CA LEU A 180 -13.50 -11.87 0.35
C LEU A 180 -14.35 -11.08 1.35
N LYS A 181 -15.30 -10.26 0.89
CA LYS A 181 -16.24 -9.54 1.78
C LYS A 181 -17.12 -10.47 2.61
N ALA A 182 -17.38 -11.68 2.12
CA ALA A 182 -18.15 -12.67 2.86
C ALA A 182 -17.40 -13.24 4.08
N ILE A 183 -16.09 -12.97 4.21
CA ILE A 183 -15.27 -13.43 5.34
C ILE A 183 -15.54 -12.55 6.56
N PRO A 184 -16.02 -13.11 7.69
CA PRO A 184 -16.29 -12.33 8.89
C PRO A 184 -15.02 -11.65 9.44
N ASN A 185 -15.16 -10.41 9.90
CA ASN A 185 -14.10 -9.61 10.53
C ASN A 185 -12.89 -9.30 9.61
N LEU A 186 -13.05 -9.45 8.29
CA LEU A 186 -12.05 -9.07 7.31
C LEU A 186 -12.61 -7.94 6.42
N ASN A 187 -12.00 -6.76 6.49
CA ASN A 187 -12.32 -5.67 5.59
C ASN A 187 -11.65 -5.89 4.24
N VAL A 188 -12.29 -5.46 3.15
CA VAL A 188 -11.67 -5.45 1.83
C VAL A 188 -11.33 -4.01 1.46
N ASN A 189 -10.06 -3.76 1.11
CA ASN A 189 -9.57 -2.48 0.65
C ASN A 189 -9.07 -2.59 -0.80
N LEU A 190 -9.72 -1.89 -1.72
CA LEU A 190 -9.29 -1.84 -3.10
C LEU A 190 -8.12 -0.86 -3.27
N THR A 191 -7.12 -1.29 -4.02
CA THR A 191 -5.93 -0.50 -4.35
C THR A 191 -5.78 -0.39 -5.87
N PRO A 192 -5.44 0.78 -6.42
CA PRO A 192 -5.31 0.95 -7.86
C PRO A 192 -4.02 0.29 -8.39
N THR A 193 -4.07 -0.23 -9.61
CA THR A 193 -2.88 -0.68 -10.36
C THR A 193 -2.69 0.24 -11.55
N PHE A 194 -1.69 1.12 -11.45
CA PHE A 194 -1.49 2.20 -12.42
C PHE A 194 -0.04 2.32 -12.85
N ILE A 195 0.19 2.35 -14.17
CA ILE A 195 1.49 2.61 -14.78
C ILE A 195 1.44 3.93 -15.56
N ALA A 196 2.04 4.98 -14.99
CA ALA A 196 2.11 6.29 -15.63
C ALA A 196 2.81 6.23 -17.00
N GLY A 197 2.21 6.90 -17.99
CA GLY A 197 2.71 6.96 -19.36
C GLY A 197 2.26 5.79 -20.26
N VAL A 198 1.71 4.72 -19.68
CA VAL A 198 1.08 3.61 -20.41
C VAL A 198 -0.44 3.73 -20.33
N GLN A 199 -0.95 3.87 -19.11
CA GLN A 199 -2.36 4.13 -18.84
C GLN A 199 -2.65 5.63 -18.86
N ASP A 200 -3.88 5.97 -19.22
CA ASP A 200 -4.44 7.31 -19.13
C ASP A 200 -4.77 7.62 -17.67
N ASP A 201 -4.23 8.70 -17.13
CA ASP A 201 -4.39 9.08 -15.72
C ASP A 201 -5.85 9.30 -15.34
N GLU A 202 -6.61 10.02 -16.17
CA GLU A 202 -8.01 10.37 -15.92
C GLU A 202 -8.91 9.14 -16.01
N LYS A 203 -8.83 8.38 -17.11
CA LYS A 203 -9.65 7.16 -17.26
C LYS A 203 -9.34 6.13 -16.17
N SER A 204 -8.08 6.01 -15.75
CA SER A 204 -7.69 5.06 -14.70
C SER A 204 -8.18 5.50 -13.32
N MET A 205 -8.12 6.81 -13.04
CA MET A 205 -8.66 7.37 -11.80
C MET A 205 -10.18 7.21 -11.76
N ASP A 206 -10.89 7.50 -12.85
CA ASP A 206 -12.34 7.36 -12.93
C ASP A 206 -12.80 5.92 -12.75
N ARG A 207 -12.10 4.96 -13.37
CA ARG A 207 -12.35 3.54 -13.15
C ARG A 207 -12.17 3.15 -11.69
N PHE A 208 -11.11 3.63 -11.04
CA PHE A 208 -10.86 3.33 -9.63
C PHE A 208 -11.95 3.92 -8.73
N MET A 209 -12.30 5.20 -8.91
CA MET A 209 -13.36 5.88 -8.15
C MET A 209 -14.71 5.17 -8.32
N ALA A 210 -15.08 4.83 -9.56
CA ALA A 210 -16.30 4.08 -9.84
C ALA A 210 -16.30 2.70 -9.19
N SER A 211 -15.15 2.01 -9.20
CA SER A 211 -15.00 0.71 -8.54
C SER A 211 -15.16 0.79 -7.03
N LEU A 212 -14.67 1.86 -6.38
CA LEU A 212 -14.90 2.07 -4.95
C LEU A 212 -16.39 2.24 -4.62
N GLU A 213 -17.15 2.91 -5.47
CA GLU A 213 -18.59 3.12 -5.26
C GLU A 213 -19.42 1.84 -5.44
N ASP A 214 -19.07 1.01 -6.43
CA ASP A 214 -19.74 -0.28 -6.67
C ASP A 214 -19.30 -1.33 -5.64
N LEU A 215 -18.00 -1.44 -5.40
CA LEU A 215 -17.40 -2.59 -4.73
C LEU A 215 -16.83 -2.31 -3.34
N SER A 216 -16.72 -1.08 -2.85
CA SER A 216 -15.99 -0.83 -1.58
C SER A 216 -16.56 0.31 -0.73
N ARG A 217 -17.86 0.27 -0.44
CA ARG A 217 -18.57 1.33 0.28
C ARG A 217 -18.11 1.58 1.73
N GLY A 218 -17.39 0.64 2.35
CA GLY A 218 -16.87 0.74 3.73
C GLY A 218 -15.40 1.11 3.83
N GLN A 219 -14.73 1.33 2.70
CA GLN A 219 -13.31 1.69 2.66
C GLN A 219 -13.09 3.11 3.18
N HIS A 220 -12.03 3.29 3.97
CA HIS A 220 -11.72 4.54 4.66
C HIS A 220 -10.29 5.04 4.38
N PHE A 221 -9.56 4.34 3.50
CA PHE A 221 -8.25 4.78 3.02
C PHE A 221 -8.01 4.36 1.57
N VAL A 222 -7.04 5.00 0.93
CA VAL A 222 -6.51 4.61 -0.38
C VAL A 222 -5.01 4.43 -0.23
N LEU A 223 -4.54 3.26 -0.64
CA LEU A 223 -3.13 2.91 -0.70
C LEU A 223 -2.75 2.68 -2.16
N PHE A 224 -1.69 3.34 -2.63
CA PHE A 224 -1.07 3.06 -3.91
C PHE A 224 0.05 2.03 -3.67
N PRO A 225 -0.07 0.78 -4.14
CA PRO A 225 0.96 -0.25 -3.93
C PRO A 225 2.24 0.07 -4.71
N GLY A 226 2.09 0.75 -5.85
CA GLY A 226 3.19 1.35 -6.58
C GLY A 226 3.67 2.67 -5.97
N ASN A 227 4.67 3.27 -6.60
CA ASN A 227 5.25 4.54 -6.18
C ASN A 227 4.72 5.73 -7.01
N THR A 228 3.54 5.64 -7.62
CA THR A 228 3.07 6.62 -8.59
C THR A 228 1.61 7.00 -8.34
N LEU A 229 1.36 8.31 -8.20
CA LEU A 229 0.01 8.89 -8.11
C LEU A 229 -0.51 9.26 -9.50
N TYR A 230 -1.83 9.40 -9.64
CA TYR A 230 -2.44 10.02 -10.81
C TYR A 230 -1.89 11.44 -11.04
N GLY A 231 -1.59 11.76 -12.30
CA GLY A 231 -0.99 13.02 -12.72
C GLY A 231 0.54 13.00 -12.81
N ALA A 232 1.21 11.92 -12.39
CA ALA A 232 2.67 11.83 -12.41
C ALA A 232 3.32 11.94 -13.80
N GLY A 233 2.54 11.72 -14.86
CA GLY A 233 2.97 11.84 -16.25
C GLY A 233 2.44 13.09 -16.98
N LEU A 234 1.85 14.04 -16.26
CA LEU A 234 1.22 15.24 -16.82
C LEU A 234 2.02 16.50 -16.50
N ASP A 235 2.08 17.43 -17.45
CA ASP A 235 2.72 18.74 -17.24
C ASP A 235 1.93 19.63 -16.27
N LYS A 236 0.60 19.43 -16.20
CA LYS A 236 -0.34 20.17 -15.36
C LYS A 236 -1.29 19.20 -14.66
N PRO A 237 -0.86 18.55 -13.57
CA PRO A 237 -1.68 17.55 -12.88
C PRO A 237 -2.73 18.16 -11.94
N GLN A 238 -2.75 19.49 -11.74
CA GLN A 238 -3.50 20.15 -10.68
C GLN A 238 -5.00 19.85 -10.75
N ASP A 239 -5.65 20.03 -11.91
CA ASP A 239 -7.10 19.82 -12.04
C ASP A 239 -7.49 18.36 -11.72
N LEU A 240 -6.70 17.40 -12.20
CA LEU A 240 -6.91 15.98 -11.93
C LEU A 240 -6.74 15.65 -10.44
N GLN A 241 -5.69 16.21 -9.83
CA GLN A 241 -5.40 16.03 -8.41
C GLN A 241 -6.42 16.74 -7.52
N ASP A 242 -6.94 17.90 -7.91
CA ASP A 242 -8.03 18.58 -7.21
C ASP A 242 -9.29 17.71 -7.19
N ARG A 243 -9.65 17.11 -8.33
CA ARG A 243 -10.77 16.17 -8.41
C ARG A 243 -10.55 14.95 -7.51
N PHE A 244 -9.34 14.39 -7.50
CA PHE A 244 -9.02 13.26 -6.64
C PHE A 244 -9.08 13.63 -5.15
N ALA A 245 -8.53 14.78 -4.76
CA ALA A 245 -8.58 15.27 -3.39
C ALA A 245 -10.02 15.50 -2.92
N GLN A 246 -10.87 16.08 -3.78
CA GLN A 246 -12.29 16.26 -3.52
C GLN A 246 -12.98 14.90 -3.30
N PHE A 247 -12.73 13.92 -4.17
CA PHE A 247 -13.27 12.57 -4.00
C PHE A 247 -12.84 11.94 -2.67
N LEU A 248 -11.55 12.03 -2.30
CA LEU A 248 -11.07 11.54 -1.01
C LEU A 248 -11.77 12.22 0.16
N ALA A 249 -11.97 13.53 0.10
CA ALA A 249 -12.66 14.29 1.14
C ALA A 249 -14.14 13.91 1.27
N GLU A 250 -14.86 13.82 0.14
CA GLU A 250 -16.29 13.46 0.09
C GLU A 250 -16.55 12.05 0.62
N LYS A 251 -15.65 11.10 0.32
CA LYS A 251 -15.73 9.71 0.80
C LYS A 251 -15.06 9.49 2.15
N ASN A 252 -14.51 10.54 2.78
CA ASN A 252 -13.74 10.47 4.02
C ASN A 252 -12.59 9.43 3.98
N LEU A 253 -11.89 9.36 2.84
CA LEU A 253 -10.76 8.47 2.60
C LEU A 253 -9.43 9.16 2.98
N ALA A 254 -8.60 8.43 3.72
CA ALA A 254 -7.22 8.83 3.97
C ALA A 254 -6.28 8.35 2.87
N LEU A 255 -5.31 9.17 2.44
CA LEU A 255 -4.19 8.68 1.64
C LEU A 255 -3.16 7.98 2.54
N VAL A 256 -2.83 6.73 2.24
CA VAL A 256 -1.81 5.97 2.98
C VAL A 256 -0.42 6.27 2.42
N LEU A 257 0.49 6.59 3.33
CA LEU A 257 1.91 6.80 3.05
C LEU A 257 2.70 5.62 3.62
N MET A 258 3.33 4.83 2.75
CA MET A 258 4.18 3.72 3.15
C MET A 258 5.50 4.25 3.72
N GLU A 259 5.91 3.75 4.88
CA GLU A 259 7.21 4.08 5.48
C GLU A 259 8.35 3.60 4.58
N ASP A 260 9.40 4.40 4.42
CA ASP A 260 10.61 4.02 3.68
C ASP A 260 11.47 2.98 4.45
N ILE A 261 12.31 2.22 3.74
CA ILE A 261 13.25 1.21 4.27
C ILE A 261 14.15 1.81 5.35
N THR A 262 14.53 3.08 5.20
CA THR A 262 15.42 3.78 6.15
C THR A 262 14.71 4.21 7.43
N GLN A 263 13.38 4.06 7.53
CA GLN A 263 12.54 4.50 8.66
C GLN A 263 12.67 5.99 9.01
N ARG A 264 13.23 6.82 8.11
CA ARG A 264 13.40 8.27 8.29
C ARG A 264 12.30 9.10 7.62
N GLY A 265 11.39 8.46 6.89
CA GLY A 265 10.34 9.12 6.12
C GLY A 265 9.41 8.11 5.46
N ASN A 266 8.72 8.56 4.42
CA ASN A 266 7.83 7.71 3.62
C ASN A 266 8.46 7.48 2.25
N MET A 267 8.14 6.34 1.64
CA MET A 267 8.53 6.04 0.26
C MET A 267 7.98 7.13 -0.67
N PRO A 268 8.79 7.69 -1.59
CA PRO A 268 8.35 8.77 -2.45
C PRO A 268 7.22 8.28 -3.37
N LEU A 269 6.18 9.10 -3.47
CA LEU A 269 5.08 8.90 -4.40
C LEU A 269 5.28 9.87 -5.56
N LYS A 270 5.78 9.37 -6.68
CA LYS A 270 6.02 10.13 -7.91
C LYS A 270 4.74 10.82 -8.34
N GLY A 271 4.81 12.13 -8.58
CA GLY A 271 3.67 12.98 -8.92
C GLY A 271 2.79 13.34 -7.72
N GLY A 272 3.13 12.87 -6.52
CA GLY A 272 2.38 13.10 -5.29
C GLY A 272 3.06 14.08 -4.32
N GLU A 273 4.21 14.65 -4.67
CA GLU A 273 5.04 15.46 -3.75
C GLU A 273 4.29 16.68 -3.20
N ASP A 274 3.55 17.39 -4.05
CA ASP A 274 2.71 18.52 -3.63
C ASP A 274 1.34 18.05 -3.16
N PHE A 275 0.81 16.96 -3.74
CA PHE A 275 -0.44 16.35 -3.31
C PHE A 275 -0.40 15.93 -1.82
N ILE A 276 0.71 15.38 -1.35
CA ILE A 276 0.89 14.97 0.06
C ILE A 276 1.03 16.20 0.99
N LYS A 277 1.32 17.40 0.49
CA LYS A 277 1.39 18.61 1.34
C LYS A 277 0.01 19.26 1.55
N ARG A 278 -0.99 18.84 0.79
CA ARG A 278 -2.36 19.36 0.82
C ARG A 278 -3.02 19.22 2.20
N SER A 279 -3.65 20.29 2.68
CA SER A 279 -4.33 20.33 3.99
C SER A 279 -5.78 19.82 3.95
N ASP A 280 -6.33 19.59 2.77
CA ASP A 280 -7.63 19.00 2.48
C ASP A 280 -7.56 17.47 2.30
N VAL A 281 -6.36 16.90 2.20
CA VAL A 281 -6.14 15.45 2.11
C VAL A 281 -5.74 14.89 3.47
N LYS A 282 -6.58 14.00 4.01
CA LYS A 282 -6.30 13.20 5.23
C LYS A 282 -5.23 12.16 4.94
N LYS A 283 -4.40 11.84 5.94
CA LYS A 283 -3.27 10.94 5.77
C LYS A 283 -3.20 9.90 6.87
N ALA A 284 -2.76 8.71 6.50
CA ALA A 284 -2.39 7.65 7.42
C ALA A 284 -1.01 7.11 7.03
N ARG A 285 -0.27 6.56 8.00
CA ARG A 285 1.05 5.97 7.76
C ARG A 285 0.99 4.47 7.95
N CYS A 286 1.66 3.74 7.05
CA CYS A 286 1.72 2.30 7.06
C CYS A 286 3.17 1.82 7.09
N LEU A 287 3.52 0.97 8.05
CA LEU A 287 4.72 0.16 7.99
C LEU A 287 4.48 -1.00 7.01
N ILE A 288 5.45 -1.33 6.16
CA ILE A 288 5.43 -2.58 5.39
C ILE A 288 6.49 -3.54 5.93
N THR A 289 6.20 -4.85 5.92
CA THR A 289 7.20 -5.88 6.24
C THR A 289 8.22 -5.98 5.11
N TRP A 290 9.25 -5.13 5.19
CA TRP A 290 10.37 -5.15 4.27
C TRP A 290 11.06 -6.51 4.18
N ASP A 291 11.76 -6.79 3.09
CA ASP A 291 12.39 -8.10 2.83
C ASP A 291 13.36 -8.55 3.93
N PHE A 292 14.04 -7.59 4.58
CA PHE A 292 14.86 -7.91 5.75
C PHE A 292 13.99 -8.43 6.90
N LEU A 293 12.87 -7.78 7.22
CA LEU A 293 11.94 -8.21 8.27
C LEU A 293 11.32 -9.58 7.94
N GLN A 294 10.93 -9.82 6.68
CA GLN A 294 10.35 -11.11 6.27
C GLN A 294 11.28 -12.28 6.60
N LYS A 295 12.60 -12.13 6.37
CA LYS A 295 13.61 -13.17 6.62
C LYS A 295 13.95 -13.38 8.10
N HIS A 296 13.49 -12.48 8.98
CA HIS A 296 13.78 -12.50 10.40
C HIS A 296 12.60 -12.97 11.25
N TYR A 297 11.76 -13.87 10.72
CA TYR A 297 10.67 -14.46 11.50
C TYR A 297 11.17 -15.19 12.76
N ASP A 298 12.21 -16.02 12.62
CA ASP A 298 12.93 -16.60 13.75
C ASP A 298 14.36 -16.09 13.70
N TYR A 299 14.69 -15.12 14.54
CA TYR A 299 16.10 -14.82 14.80
C TYR A 299 16.75 -16.06 15.42
N GLU A 300 17.97 -16.41 14.99
CA GLU A 300 18.83 -17.37 15.73
C GLU A 300 19.39 -16.75 17.03
N ILE A 301 18.66 -15.81 17.63
CA ILE A 301 19.01 -15.19 18.90
C ILE A 301 18.38 -16.07 20.01
N PRO A 302 19.14 -16.46 21.05
CA PRO A 302 18.58 -17.20 22.17
C PRO A 302 17.37 -16.49 22.77
N PHE A 303 16.30 -17.26 23.02
CA PHE A 303 15.05 -16.82 23.68
C PHE A 303 14.11 -15.94 22.86
N HIS A 304 14.36 -15.72 21.56
CA HIS A 304 13.43 -15.04 20.65
C HIS A 304 12.98 -16.01 19.55
N HIS A 305 11.78 -16.57 19.72
CA HIS A 305 11.24 -17.60 18.82
C HIS A 305 9.81 -17.24 18.41
N HIS A 306 9.34 -17.78 17.29
CA HIS A 306 7.96 -17.66 16.81
C HIS A 306 7.53 -16.21 16.49
N GLY A 307 8.43 -15.39 15.92
CA GLY A 307 8.07 -14.05 15.44
C GLY A 307 7.92 -12.96 16.50
N GLU A 308 8.45 -13.15 17.72
CA GLU A 308 8.41 -12.13 18.79
C GLU A 308 9.04 -10.79 18.38
N GLU A 309 10.15 -10.81 17.65
CA GLU A 309 10.80 -9.58 17.20
C GLU A 309 9.96 -8.83 16.14
N LEU A 310 9.28 -9.55 15.25
CA LEU A 310 8.32 -8.93 14.33
C LEU A 310 7.16 -8.28 15.10
N THR A 311 6.65 -8.96 16.12
CA THR A 311 5.63 -8.40 17.02
C THR A 311 6.12 -7.12 17.68
N ASN A 312 7.37 -7.10 18.17
CA ASN A 312 7.99 -5.91 18.77
C ASN A 312 8.12 -4.76 17.77
N VAL A 313 8.57 -5.05 16.55
CA VAL A 313 8.71 -4.04 15.48
C VAL A 313 7.36 -3.43 15.13
N TYR A 314 6.32 -4.25 14.96
CA TYR A 314 4.96 -3.80 14.66
C TYR A 314 4.36 -2.99 15.80
N TYR A 315 4.52 -3.48 17.03
CA TYR A 315 4.04 -2.79 18.22
C TYR A 315 4.67 -1.39 18.34
N ARG A 316 5.98 -1.25 18.17
CA ARG A 316 6.67 0.06 18.20
C ARG A 316 6.28 0.94 17.01
N ALA A 317 6.01 0.36 15.85
CA ALA A 317 5.51 1.11 14.70
C ALA A 317 4.22 1.86 15.05
N ILE A 318 3.26 1.15 15.65
CA ILE A 318 1.95 1.70 16.00
C ILE A 318 2.04 2.61 17.22
N SER A 319 2.64 2.12 18.31
CA SER A 319 2.64 2.81 19.60
C SER A 319 3.63 3.97 19.71
N GLU A 320 4.78 3.91 19.05
CA GLU A 320 5.86 4.90 19.22
C GLU A 320 6.08 5.76 17.97
N ARG A 321 5.81 5.23 16.77
CA ARG A 321 6.11 5.91 15.49
C ARG A 321 4.87 6.47 14.77
N ASN A 322 3.71 6.42 15.42
CA ASN A 322 2.43 6.92 14.88
C ASN A 322 2.10 6.30 13.51
N MET A 323 2.32 4.99 13.37
CA MET A 323 1.77 4.21 12.27
C MET A 323 0.35 3.80 12.63
N ALA A 324 -0.59 4.02 11.72
CA ALA A 324 -1.94 3.52 11.90
C ALA A 324 -2.10 2.10 11.35
N MET A 325 -1.13 1.65 10.55
CA MET A 325 -1.25 0.45 9.74
C MET A 325 0.07 -0.32 9.71
N VAL A 326 -0.04 -1.64 9.65
CA VAL A 326 1.07 -2.54 9.32
C VAL A 326 0.63 -3.45 8.18
N MET A 327 1.31 -3.36 7.04
CA MET A 327 1.15 -4.26 5.90
C MET A 327 2.11 -5.45 6.03
N THR A 328 1.53 -6.60 6.38
CA THR A 328 2.22 -7.86 6.51
C THR A 328 2.44 -8.48 5.14
N LYS A 329 3.69 -8.90 4.88
CA LYS A 329 4.08 -9.76 3.77
C LYS A 329 4.33 -11.19 4.27
N PRO A 330 4.31 -12.22 3.40
CA PRO A 330 4.59 -13.57 3.81
C PRO A 330 5.92 -13.69 4.56
N PHE A 331 5.89 -14.35 5.72
CA PHE A 331 7.10 -14.55 6.51
C PHE A 331 8.00 -15.59 5.88
N MET A 332 9.31 -15.49 6.13
CA MET A 332 10.29 -16.38 5.56
C MET A 332 11.24 -16.95 6.61
N LYS A 333 11.65 -18.20 6.40
CA LYS A 333 12.74 -18.86 7.14
C LYS A 333 13.59 -19.66 6.17
N ASN A 334 14.91 -19.53 6.24
CA ASN A 334 15.84 -20.21 5.33
C ASN A 334 15.54 -19.96 3.83
N ASN A 335 15.13 -18.73 3.48
CA ASN A 335 14.68 -18.32 2.15
C ASN A 335 13.44 -19.06 1.61
N LEU A 336 12.70 -19.77 2.47
CA LEU A 336 11.40 -20.37 2.14
C LEU A 336 10.30 -19.56 2.81
N THR A 337 9.19 -19.33 2.11
CA THR A 337 8.01 -18.72 2.72
C THR A 337 7.39 -19.69 3.73
N LEU A 338 6.78 -19.13 4.76
CA LEU A 338 6.04 -19.85 5.78
C LEU A 338 4.55 -19.71 5.47
N PRO A 339 3.94 -20.70 4.80
CA PRO A 339 2.56 -20.58 4.36
C PRO A 339 1.56 -20.81 5.49
N ASP A 340 1.96 -21.50 6.57
CA ASP A 340 1.10 -21.84 7.71
C ASP A 340 0.47 -20.59 8.36
N SER A 341 -0.85 -20.55 8.48
CA SER A 341 -1.61 -19.44 9.06
C SER A 341 -1.32 -19.25 10.55
N GLN A 342 -0.95 -20.31 11.28
CA GLN A 342 -0.63 -20.26 12.72
C GLN A 342 0.60 -19.39 13.00
N VAL A 343 1.55 -19.35 12.08
CA VAL A 343 2.73 -18.47 12.13
C VAL A 343 2.30 -17.00 12.23
N TYR A 344 1.25 -16.61 11.50
CA TYR A 344 0.71 -15.26 11.56
C TYR A 344 -0.10 -15.02 12.85
N ALA A 345 -0.75 -16.05 13.39
CA ALA A 345 -1.49 -15.94 14.65
C ALA A 345 -0.55 -15.62 15.82
N HIS A 346 0.66 -16.20 15.85
CA HIS A 346 1.67 -15.88 16.85
C HIS A 346 2.09 -14.40 16.80
N VAL A 347 2.24 -13.83 15.61
CA VAL A 347 2.70 -12.44 15.45
C VAL A 347 1.56 -11.43 15.59
N LEU A 348 0.52 -11.57 14.77
CA LEU A 348 -0.59 -10.63 14.70
C LEU A 348 -1.52 -10.77 15.92
N GLY A 349 -1.77 -11.98 16.40
CA GLY A 349 -2.53 -12.20 17.63
C GLY A 349 -1.87 -11.55 18.84
N SER A 350 -0.56 -11.78 19.02
CA SER A 350 0.22 -11.15 20.10
C SER A 350 0.28 -9.64 19.97
N LEU A 351 0.43 -9.11 18.76
CA LEU A 351 0.36 -7.68 18.48
C LEU A 351 -0.98 -7.09 18.93
N ASN A 352 -2.07 -7.73 18.51
CA ASN A 352 -3.42 -7.27 18.80
C ASN A 352 -3.68 -7.22 20.31
N GLN A 353 -3.37 -8.30 21.02
CA GLN A 353 -3.50 -8.35 22.47
C GLN A 353 -2.73 -7.24 23.18
N ARG A 354 -1.49 -6.96 22.75
CA ARG A 354 -0.66 -5.89 23.34
C ARG A 354 -1.23 -4.50 23.10
N LEU A 355 -1.74 -4.25 21.90
CA LEU A 355 -2.33 -2.95 21.54
C LEU A 355 -3.67 -2.73 22.25
N GLU A 356 -4.52 -3.75 22.34
CA GLU A 356 -5.79 -3.70 23.08
C GLU A 356 -5.57 -3.41 24.57
N ASN A 357 -4.55 -4.02 25.19
CA ASN A 357 -4.14 -3.72 26.57
C ASN A 357 -3.72 -2.25 26.76
N MET A 358 -3.28 -1.58 25.70
CA MET A 358 -2.95 -0.15 25.66
C MET A 358 -4.14 0.73 25.23
N HIS A 359 -5.33 0.15 25.16
CA HIS A 359 -6.58 0.78 24.72
C HIS A 359 -6.56 1.26 23.26
N TYR A 360 -5.84 0.56 22.38
CA TYR A 360 -6.05 0.68 20.94
C TYR A 360 -7.25 -0.16 20.51
N GLN A 361 -7.96 0.33 19.51
CA GLN A 361 -9.08 -0.33 18.87
C GLN A 361 -8.62 -0.95 17.55
N LYS A 362 -9.00 -2.21 17.33
CA LYS A 362 -8.72 -2.93 16.08
C LYS A 362 -9.70 -2.47 15.00
N GLY A 363 -9.19 -2.16 13.80
CA GLY A 363 -9.99 -1.81 12.61
C GLY A 363 -10.26 -0.31 12.42
N GLN A 364 -10.83 0.02 11.25
CA GLN A 364 -11.28 1.35 10.80
C GLN A 364 -10.41 2.52 11.24
N VAL A 365 -9.20 2.56 10.68
CA VAL A 365 -8.28 3.69 10.86
C VAL A 365 -8.89 4.95 10.25
N GLN A 366 -9.07 6.00 11.04
CA GLN A 366 -9.41 7.30 10.48
C GLN A 366 -8.14 8.06 10.13
N GLY A 367 -8.11 8.66 8.94
CA GLY A 367 -7.01 9.54 8.55
C GLY A 367 -6.89 10.72 9.53
N MET A 368 -5.67 11.11 9.84
CA MET A 368 -5.43 12.25 10.74
C MET A 368 -5.95 13.52 10.10
N ASP A 369 -6.74 14.29 10.85
CA ASP A 369 -7.11 15.64 10.44
C ASP A 369 -5.87 16.54 10.46
N ASN A 370 -5.76 17.45 9.49
CA ASN A 370 -4.59 18.34 9.42
C ASN A 370 -4.59 19.31 10.61
N PHE A 371 -3.49 19.29 11.37
CA PHE A 371 -3.30 20.13 12.53
C PHE A 371 -3.13 21.60 12.11
N LYS A 372 -4.18 22.41 12.26
CA LYS A 372 -4.11 23.86 12.11
C LYS A 372 -3.57 24.47 13.41
N VAL A 373 -2.25 24.60 13.51
CA VAL A 373 -1.64 25.49 14.51
C VAL A 373 -2.16 26.91 14.26
N ALA A 374 -2.87 27.50 15.23
CA ALA A 374 -3.32 28.89 15.11
C ALA A 374 -2.11 29.81 14.81
N GLU A 375 -2.27 30.76 13.89
CA GLU A 375 -1.16 31.60 13.37
C GLU A 375 -0.32 32.27 14.46
N VAL A 376 -0.95 32.62 15.59
CA VAL A 376 -0.27 33.17 16.78
C VAL A 376 0.89 32.29 17.27
N TYR A 377 0.78 30.96 17.15
CA TYR A 377 1.82 30.03 17.58
C TYR A 377 2.93 29.83 16.54
N LYS A 378 2.75 30.29 15.29
CA LYS A 378 3.78 30.29 14.23
C LYS A 378 4.66 31.54 14.28
N ILE A 379 4.18 32.64 14.85
CA ILE A 379 4.84 33.96 14.86
C ILE A 379 5.80 34.13 16.05
N LEU A 380 5.64 33.36 17.13
CA LEU A 380 6.46 33.51 18.34
C LEU A 380 7.88 32.90 18.29
N PRO A 381 8.17 31.80 17.57
CA PRO A 381 9.54 31.32 17.38
C PRO A 381 10.45 32.38 16.74
N SER A 382 9.92 33.21 15.83
CA SER A 382 10.64 34.33 15.23
C SER A 382 10.89 35.47 16.24
N ILE A 383 9.98 35.73 17.17
CA ILE A 383 10.17 36.75 18.21
C ILE A 383 11.20 36.30 19.28
N LEU A 384 11.18 35.03 19.67
CA LEU A 384 12.16 34.47 20.64
C LEU A 384 13.58 34.41 20.06
N THR A 385 13.74 34.15 18.76
CA THR A 385 15.04 34.21 18.07
C THR A 385 15.61 35.65 18.07
N VAL A 386 14.75 36.66 17.88
CA VAL A 386 15.15 38.08 17.90
C VAL A 386 15.52 38.55 19.33
N LEU A 387 14.82 38.06 20.34
CA LEU A 387 15.11 38.39 21.75
C LEU A 387 16.34 37.65 22.31
N GLY A 388 16.66 36.46 21.79
CA GLY A 388 17.88 35.71 22.17
C GLY A 388 19.16 36.18 21.47
N GLY A 389 19.05 36.91 20.36
CA GLY A 389 20.18 37.46 19.60
C GLY A 389 20.64 38.85 20.04
N SER A 390 20.03 39.44 21.08
CA SER A 390 20.33 40.79 21.57
C SER A 390 20.88 40.80 23.00
N SER A 391 21.75 39.84 23.33
CA SER A 391 22.63 39.91 24.50
C SER A 391 24.06 39.53 24.10
N SER A 392 24.77 40.51 23.54
CA SER A 392 26.24 40.60 23.56
C SER A 392 26.75 40.93 24.95
#